data_AF-A0A2Z4BWJ3-F1
#
_entry.id   AF-A0A2Z4BWJ3-F1
#
_cell.length_a   1.000
_cell.length_b   1.000
_cell.length_c   1.000
_cell.angle_alpha   90.00
_cell.angle_beta   90.00
_cell.angle_gamma   90.00
#
_symmetry.space_group_name_H-M   'P 1'
#
loop_
_entity.id
_entity.type
_entity.pdbx_description
1 polymer ?
#
loop_
_entity_poly.entity_id
_entity_poly.type
_entity_poly.pdbx_seq_one_letter_code
_entity_poly.pdbx_strand_id
1 'polypeptide(L)'
;SSAWYNVGAPSVGIGMLNGYMSYTETCIFIKEGARRYFDNYFQVPFCVRDSDWVSYDDVQSIRLKAEWIRDMQVAGVMTWSLNMDDWPGLCAGKRFELHNLIKNIIRDQ
;
A
#
# COMPACT_ATOMS: atom_id res chain seq x y z
N SER A 1 17.66 18.03 3.38
CA SER A 1 16.65 18.25 4.43
C SER A 1 15.51 17.27 4.18
N SER A 2 15.26 16.34 5.10
CA SER A 2 14.21 15.31 5.00
C SER A 2 12.79 15.83 5.28
N ALA A 3 12.65 17.08 5.75
CA ALA A 3 11.37 17.66 6.14
C ALA A 3 10.36 17.80 4.97
N TRP A 4 10.85 17.88 3.73
CA TRP A 4 10.04 18.20 2.56
C TRP A 4 9.21 17.04 2.01
N TYR A 5 9.38 15.82 2.54
CA TYR A 5 8.65 14.64 2.09
C TYR A 5 8.14 13.75 3.24
N ASN A 6 8.37 14.16 4.49
CA ASN A 6 7.87 13.45 5.66
C ASN A 6 6.34 13.54 5.73
N VAL A 7 5.72 12.63 6.49
CA VAL A 7 4.29 12.69 6.81
C VAL A 7 3.95 14.07 7.38
N GLY A 8 2.94 14.73 6.79
CA GLY A 8 2.54 16.08 7.16
C GLY A 8 3.25 17.21 6.40
N ALA A 9 4.10 16.90 5.42
CA ALA A 9 4.64 17.90 4.51
C ALA A 9 3.50 18.67 3.80
N PRO A 10 3.63 20.00 3.60
CA PRO A 10 2.60 20.78 2.93
C PRO A 10 2.43 20.32 1.49
N SER A 11 1.19 20.20 1.04
CA SER A 11 0.85 19.94 -0.35
C SER A 11 0.28 21.18 -1.01
N VAL A 12 0.61 21.39 -2.29
CA VAL A 12 0.06 22.44 -3.14
C VAL A 12 -1.14 21.95 -3.97
N GLY A 13 -1.44 20.64 -3.95
CA GLY A 13 -2.52 20.10 -4.75
C GLY A 13 -2.69 18.59 -4.70
N ILE A 14 -3.51 18.11 -5.62
CA ILE A 14 -3.79 16.69 -5.85
C ILE A 14 -2.57 16.09 -6.57
N GLY A 15 -2.09 14.94 -6.10
CA GLY A 15 -1.00 14.20 -6.76
C GLY A 15 -1.41 13.64 -8.12
N MET A 16 -0.48 12.96 -8.78
CA MET A 16 -0.73 12.28 -10.04
C MET A 16 -1.99 11.38 -10.03
N LEU A 17 -2.51 11.06 -11.22
CA LEU A 17 -3.70 10.22 -11.40
C LEU A 17 -4.92 10.74 -10.60
N ASN A 18 -5.08 12.06 -10.53
CA ASN A 18 -6.15 12.73 -9.77
C ASN A 18 -6.18 12.31 -8.28
N GLY A 19 -5.02 12.02 -7.70
CA GLY A 19 -4.87 11.74 -6.27
C GLY A 19 -5.24 10.33 -5.86
N TYR A 20 -5.36 9.41 -6.82
CA TYR A 20 -5.73 8.03 -6.56
C TYR A 20 -4.90 7.07 -7.41
N MET A 21 -4.28 6.09 -6.76
CA MET A 21 -3.45 5.08 -7.42
C MET A 21 -3.79 3.70 -6.89
N SER A 22 -3.82 2.72 -7.79
CA SER A 22 -3.87 1.31 -7.44
C SER A 22 -2.55 0.79 -6.91
N TYR A 23 -2.59 -0.40 -6.30
CA TYR A 23 -1.38 -1.09 -5.88
C TYR A 23 -0.47 -1.37 -7.08
N THR A 24 -1.06 -1.74 -8.23
CA THR A 24 -0.32 -1.93 -9.49
C THR A 24 0.38 -0.65 -9.94
N GLU A 25 -0.36 0.47 -10.02
CA GLU A 25 0.20 1.78 -10.42
C GLU A 25 1.28 2.26 -9.46
N THR A 26 1.06 2.09 -8.15
CA THR A 26 2.04 2.47 -7.12
C THR A 26 3.32 1.62 -7.23
N CYS A 27 3.17 0.32 -7.49
CA CYS A 27 4.30 -0.57 -7.70
C CYS A 27 5.10 -0.20 -8.97
N ILE A 28 4.42 0.16 -10.06
CA ILE A 28 5.08 0.68 -11.28
C ILE A 28 5.80 1.99 -10.98
N PHE A 29 5.16 2.93 -10.28
CA PHE A 29 5.75 4.20 -9.89
C PHE A 29 7.05 4.03 -9.09
N ILE A 30 7.09 3.05 -8.18
CA ILE A 30 8.31 2.66 -7.45
C ILE A 30 9.37 2.07 -8.37
N LYS A 31 9.01 1.17 -9.30
CA LYS A 31 9.95 0.62 -10.29
C LYS A 31 10.55 1.68 -11.20
N GLU A 32 9.80 2.74 -11.48
CA GLU A 32 10.24 3.90 -12.24
C GLU A 32 10.97 4.96 -11.40
N GLY A 33 11.41 4.61 -10.19
CA GLY A 33 12.33 5.43 -9.40
C GLY A 33 11.70 6.19 -8.23
N ALA A 34 10.41 6.02 -7.94
CA ALA A 34 9.86 6.55 -6.69
C ALA A 34 10.47 5.83 -5.49
N ARG A 35 10.89 6.61 -4.48
CA ARG A 35 11.54 6.07 -3.29
C ARG A 35 10.47 5.69 -2.25
N ARG A 36 10.42 4.41 -1.91
CA ARG A 36 9.57 3.87 -0.82
C ARG A 36 10.18 4.15 0.55
N TYR A 37 9.33 4.54 1.48
CA TYR A 37 9.59 4.65 2.91
C TYR A 37 8.51 3.86 3.66
N PHE A 38 8.82 3.44 4.88
CA PHE A 38 7.86 2.80 5.78
C PHE A 38 7.78 3.59 7.06
N ASP A 39 6.57 4.04 7.42
CA ASP A 39 6.33 4.72 8.67
C ASP A 39 6.14 3.69 9.79
N ASN A 40 7.06 3.64 10.74
CA ASN A 40 7.03 2.66 11.82
C ASN A 40 5.96 2.95 12.88
N TYR A 41 5.47 4.19 12.97
CA TYR A 41 4.42 4.57 13.92
C TYR A 41 3.05 4.19 13.38
N PHE A 42 2.76 4.54 12.12
CA PHE A 42 1.49 4.21 11.46
C PHE A 42 1.46 2.82 10.82
N GLN A 43 2.62 2.17 10.70
CA GLN A 43 2.78 0.83 10.11
C GLN A 43 2.30 0.72 8.66
N VAL A 44 2.49 1.78 7.87
CA VAL A 44 2.13 1.84 6.45
C VAL A 44 3.27 2.45 5.61
N PRO A 45 3.39 2.06 4.34
CA PRO A 45 4.34 2.67 3.43
C PRO A 45 3.84 3.99 2.83
N PHE A 46 4.78 4.79 2.39
CA PHE A 46 4.56 5.85 1.42
C PHE A 46 5.71 5.89 0.41
N CYS A 47 5.49 6.46 -0.77
CA CYS A 47 6.55 6.64 -1.75
C CYS A 47 6.56 8.05 -2.35
N VAL A 48 7.74 8.49 -2.78
CA VAL A 48 7.99 9.87 -3.20
C VAL A 48 8.84 9.88 -4.46
N ARG A 49 8.39 10.61 -5.49
CA ARG A 49 9.18 10.95 -6.67
C ARG A 49 8.91 12.41 -7.02
N ASP A 50 9.96 13.21 -7.13
CA ASP A 50 9.86 14.65 -7.37
C ASP A 50 8.91 15.35 -6.36
N SER A 51 7.79 15.87 -6.83
CA SER A 51 6.75 16.51 -6.01
C SER A 51 5.57 15.59 -5.67
N ASP A 52 5.53 14.37 -6.22
CA ASP A 52 4.45 13.43 -5.97
C ASP A 52 4.73 12.57 -4.74
N TRP A 53 3.73 12.48 -3.87
CA TRP A 53 3.76 11.74 -2.63
C TRP A 53 2.52 10.85 -2.55
N VAL A 54 2.72 9.56 -2.31
CA VAL A 54 1.64 8.56 -2.31
C VAL A 54 1.69 7.75 -1.01
N SER A 55 0.65 7.83 -0.19
CA SER A 55 0.40 6.85 0.87
C SER A 55 -0.37 5.68 0.30
N TYR A 56 0.00 4.47 0.69
CA TYR A 56 -0.65 3.26 0.15
C TYR A 56 -0.52 2.10 1.13
N ASP A 57 -1.07 0.95 0.74
CA ASP A 57 -0.88 -0.33 1.42
C ASP A 57 -0.07 -1.28 0.53
N ASP A 58 0.82 -2.07 1.12
CA ASP A 58 1.58 -3.10 0.44
C ASP A 58 1.67 -4.40 1.25
N VAL A 59 2.47 -5.37 0.79
CA VAL A 59 2.65 -6.66 1.45
C VAL A 59 3.03 -6.52 2.93
N GLN A 60 3.83 -5.51 3.30
CA GLN A 60 4.26 -5.32 4.68
C GLN A 60 3.11 -4.81 5.56
N SER A 61 2.43 -3.73 5.14
CA SER A 61 1.34 -3.16 5.94
C SER A 61 0.10 -4.07 5.97
N ILE A 62 -0.22 -4.73 4.85
CA ILE A 62 -1.32 -5.69 4.78
C ILE A 62 -1.07 -6.90 5.66
N ARG A 63 0.18 -7.39 5.75
CA ARG A 63 0.53 -8.46 6.69
C ARG A 63 0.24 -8.05 8.13
N LEU A 64 0.71 -6.88 8.55
CA LEU A 64 0.49 -6.37 9.91
C LEU A 64 -1.00 -6.22 10.23
N LYS A 65 -1.78 -5.66 9.30
CA LYS A 65 -3.24 -5.53 9.46
C LYS A 65 -3.92 -6.89 9.53
N ALA A 66 -3.54 -7.84 8.67
CA ALA A 66 -4.15 -9.18 8.66
C ALA A 66 -3.80 -9.99 9.91
N GLU A 67 -2.56 -9.89 10.41
CA GLU A 67 -2.15 -10.51 11.67
C GLU A 67 -2.91 -9.89 12.86
N TRP A 68 -3.06 -8.56 12.89
CA TRP A 68 -3.88 -7.89 13.90
C TRP A 68 -5.34 -8.34 13.86
N ILE A 69 -5.94 -8.46 12.67
CA ILE A 69 -7.31 -8.97 12.48
C ILE A 69 -7.44 -10.39 13.02
N ARG A 70 -6.47 -11.26 12.70
CA ARG A 70 -6.42 -12.64 13.19
C ARG A 70 -6.39 -12.67 14.72
N ASP A 71 -5.48 -11.90 15.31
CA ASP A 71 -5.20 -11.90 16.75
C ASP A 71 -6.33 -11.27 17.57
N MET A 72 -7.02 -10.27 17.02
CA MET A 72 -8.19 -9.63 17.65
C MET A 72 -9.48 -10.45 17.52
N GLN A 73 -9.46 -11.55 16.77
CA GLN A 73 -10.62 -12.42 16.54
C GLN A 73 -11.87 -11.67 16.06
N VAL A 74 -11.68 -10.65 15.22
CA VAL A 74 -12.80 -9.96 14.59
C VAL A 74 -13.46 -10.86 13.55
N ALA A 75 -14.72 -10.60 13.20
CA ALA A 75 -15.51 -11.48 12.33
C ALA A 75 -14.98 -11.61 10.89
N GLY A 76 -14.10 -10.70 10.46
CA GLY A 76 -13.48 -10.75 9.13
C GLY A 76 -12.99 -9.38 8.66
N VAL A 77 -12.73 -9.30 7.36
CA VAL A 77 -12.24 -8.10 6.68
C VAL A 77 -12.96 -7.91 5.35
N MET A 78 -13.18 -6.65 4.98
CA MET A 78 -13.62 -6.25 3.65
C MET A 78 -12.47 -5.50 2.96
N THR A 79 -12.22 -5.81 1.69
CA THR A 79 -11.21 -5.12 0.89
C THR A 79 -11.87 -4.22 -0.16
N TRP A 80 -11.31 -3.02 -0.33
CA TRP A 80 -11.71 -2.08 -1.37
C TRP A 80 -10.51 -1.77 -2.27
N SER A 81 -10.47 -2.24 -3.52
CA SER A 81 -11.37 -3.21 -4.15
C SER A 81 -10.56 -4.25 -4.92
N LEU A 82 -11.23 -5.30 -5.40
CA LEU A 82 -10.56 -6.43 -6.05
C LEU A 82 -9.70 -6.02 -7.26
N ASN A 83 -10.15 -5.03 -8.03
CA ASN A 83 -9.46 -4.49 -9.21
C ASN A 83 -8.33 -3.49 -8.88
N MET A 84 -8.15 -3.13 -7.61
CA MET A 84 -7.12 -2.19 -7.14
C MET A 84 -5.83 -2.90 -6.70
N ASP A 85 -5.85 -4.22 -6.59
CA ASP A 85 -4.66 -5.06 -6.41
C ASP A 85 -3.96 -5.29 -7.75
N ASP A 86 -2.77 -5.89 -7.71
CA ASP A 86 -2.09 -6.44 -8.88
C ASP A 86 -2.77 -7.75 -9.32
N TRP A 87 -4.05 -7.64 -9.67
CA TRP A 87 -4.89 -8.73 -10.15
C TRP A 87 -4.33 -9.48 -11.38
N PRO A 88 -3.63 -8.82 -12.34
CA PRO A 88 -2.99 -9.53 -13.44
C PRO A 88 -1.56 -9.99 -13.11
N GLY A 89 -0.95 -9.50 -12.03
CA GLY A 89 0.45 -9.79 -11.68
C GLY A 89 1.46 -9.05 -12.55
N LEU A 90 1.12 -7.85 -13.03
CA LEU A 90 1.96 -7.03 -13.92
C LEU A 90 3.19 -6.46 -13.21
N CYS A 91 3.11 -6.20 -11.91
CA CYS A 91 4.20 -5.60 -11.17
C CYS A 91 4.91 -6.58 -10.23
N ALA A 92 4.17 -7.28 -9.37
CA ALA A 92 4.73 -8.24 -8.42
C ALA A 92 5.04 -9.61 -9.05
N GLY A 93 4.54 -9.88 -10.26
CA GLY A 93 4.62 -11.19 -10.91
C GLY A 93 3.67 -12.23 -10.30
N LYS A 94 2.77 -11.80 -9.40
CA LYS A 94 1.82 -12.66 -8.70
C LYS A 94 0.43 -12.02 -8.73
N ARG A 95 -0.55 -12.78 -9.23
CA ARG A 95 -1.95 -12.34 -9.27
C ARG A 95 -2.51 -12.15 -7.87
N PHE A 96 -3.22 -11.05 -7.65
CA PHE A 96 -3.93 -10.75 -6.40
C PHE A 96 -3.02 -10.88 -5.17
N GLU A 97 -1.84 -10.26 -5.23
CA GLU A 97 -0.82 -10.45 -4.19
C GLU A 97 -1.34 -10.08 -2.80
N LEU A 98 -1.98 -8.92 -2.66
CA LEU A 98 -2.48 -8.44 -1.38
C LEU A 98 -3.68 -9.25 -0.91
N HIS A 99 -4.64 -9.55 -1.79
CA HIS A 99 -5.81 -10.33 -1.42
C HIS A 99 -5.46 -11.77 -1.02
N ASN A 100 -4.52 -12.40 -1.73
CA ASN A 100 -4.06 -13.75 -1.37
C ASN A 100 -3.32 -13.75 -0.02
N LEU A 101 -2.56 -12.69 0.29
CA LEU A 101 -1.91 -12.56 1.59
C LEU A 101 -2.93 -12.50 2.73
N ILE A 102 -3.94 -11.62 2.60
CA ILE A 102 -5.04 -11.48 3.55
C ILE A 102 -5.73 -12.82 3.78
N LYS A 103 -6.13 -13.47 2.67
CA LYS A 103 -6.81 -14.77 2.69
C LYS A 103 -6.00 -15.82 3.45
N ASN A 104 -4.69 -15.89 3.21
CA ASN A 104 -3.84 -16.90 3.83
C ASN A 104 -3.72 -16.67 5.34
N ILE A 105 -3.47 -15.43 5.77
CA ILE A 105 -3.29 -15.12 7.20
C ILE A 105 -4.59 -15.32 8.00
N ILE A 106 -5.73 -14.92 7.44
CA ILE A 106 -7.02 -15.00 8.15
C ILE A 106 -7.59 -16.43 8.13
N ARG A 107 -7.27 -17.25 7.13
CA ARG A 107 -7.74 -18.66 7.09
C ARG A 107 -7.05 -19.58 8.08
N ASP A 108 -5.88 -19.19 8.57
CA ASP A 108 -5.13 -19.94 9.58
C ASP A 108 -5.65 -19.65 11.03
N GLN A 109 -6.88 -19.14 11.16
CA GLN A 109 -7.63 -19.03 12.42
C GLN A 109 -8.19 -20.38 12.88
#